data_AF-A0A1I7IQB0-F1
#
_entry.id   AF-A0A1I7IQB0-F1
#
_cell.length_a   1.000
_cell.length_b   1.000
_cell.length_c   1.000
_cell.angle_alpha   90.00
_cell.angle_beta   90.00
_cell.angle_gamma   90.00
#
_symmetry.space_group_name_H-M   'P 1'
#
loop_
_entity.id
_entity.type
_entity.pdbx_description
1 polymer ?
#
loop_
_entity_poly.entity_id
_entity_poly.type
_entity_poly.pdbx_seq_one_letter_code
_entity_poly.pdbx_strand_id
1 'polypeptide(L)'
;MNTELTYTEELNRKLCIEKDLLELSGWMEMLNQINDEIVYFRIFESKLIKDMQLANRLLQVRRKNTLLMGNYCTYEKELKLELEYGKNAYDMARATLHERKRNEYATMLQAFSVLKKSIFQQIAKYQRS
;
A
#
# COMPACT_ATOMS: atom_id res chain seq x y z
N MET A 1 5.94 -20.55 28.26
CA MET A 1 7.22 -20.42 28.95
C MET A 1 7.86 -19.16 28.40
N ASN A 2 7.86 -18.05 29.17
CA ASN A 2 8.44 -16.77 28.74
C ASN A 2 9.93 -16.83 29.04
N THR A 3 10.72 -17.21 28.05
CA THR A 3 12.18 -17.06 28.11
C THR A 3 12.48 -15.63 27.69
N GLU A 4 13.12 -14.85 28.57
CA GLU A 4 13.57 -13.51 28.20
C GLU A 4 14.53 -13.61 27.01
N LEU A 5 14.37 -12.73 26.04
CA LEU A 5 15.27 -12.67 24.88
C LEU A 5 16.68 -12.34 25.34
N THR A 6 17.65 -12.97 24.70
CA THR A 6 19.03 -12.53 24.81
C THR A 6 19.18 -11.13 24.23
N TYR A 7 20.22 -10.40 24.64
CA TYR A 7 20.51 -9.06 24.11
C TYR A 7 20.57 -9.04 22.57
N THR A 8 21.19 -10.06 21.96
CA THR A 8 21.30 -10.17 20.51
C THR A 8 19.95 -10.43 19.84
N GLU A 9 19.09 -11.26 20.42
CA GLU A 9 17.75 -11.52 19.89
C GLU A 9 16.85 -10.28 19.98
N GLU A 10 16.94 -9.53 21.09
CA GLU A 10 16.22 -8.26 21.26
C GLU A 10 16.68 -7.19 20.27
N LEU A 11 18.00 -7.08 20.04
CA LEU A 11 18.54 -6.18 19.04
C LEU A 11 18.07 -6.56 17.63
N ASN A 12 18.15 -7.85 17.27
CA ASN A 12 17.68 -8.34 15.97
C ASN A 12 16.18 -8.09 15.79
N ARG A 13 15.37 -8.33 16.84
CA ARG A 13 13.94 -8.06 16.82
C ARG A 13 13.64 -6.59 16.49
N LYS A 14 14.29 -5.66 17.19
CA LYS A 14 14.11 -4.22 16.95
C LYS A 14 14.50 -3.82 15.54
N LEU A 15 15.68 -4.25 15.08
CA LEU A 15 16.16 -3.95 13.73
C LEU A 15 15.21 -4.47 12.63
N CYS A 16 14.68 -5.68 12.79
CA CYS A 16 13.70 -6.22 11.84
C CYS A 16 12.40 -5.42 11.83
N ILE A 17 11.86 -5.06 13.00
CA ILE A 17 10.61 -4.27 13.09
C ILE A 17 10.82 -2.86 12.54
N GLU A 18 11.94 -2.22 12.84
CA GLU A 18 12.28 -0.90 12.30
C GLU A 18 12.39 -0.92 10.77
N LYS A 19 13.03 -1.96 10.21
CA LYS A 19 13.07 -2.18 8.76
C LYS A 19 11.66 -2.33 8.17
N ASP A 20 10.80 -3.15 8.79
CA ASP A 20 9.42 -3.35 8.34
C ASP A 20 8.59 -2.05 8.39
N LEU A 21 8.80 -1.22 9.43
CA LEU A 21 8.18 0.10 9.56
C LEU A 21 8.63 1.05 8.45
N LEU A 22 9.93 1.10 8.15
CA LEU A 22 10.47 1.92 7.07
C LEU A 22 9.87 1.49 5.73
N GLU A 23 9.80 0.19 5.46
CA GLU A 23 9.21 -0.31 4.22
C GLU A 23 7.71 0.02 4.12
N LEU A 24 6.95 -0.20 5.19
CA LEU A 24 5.54 0.13 5.28
C LEU A 24 5.27 1.61 5.03
N SER A 25 6.11 2.51 5.57
CA SER A 25 5.97 3.95 5.35
C SER A 25 6.12 4.34 3.88
N GLY A 26 7.08 3.72 3.17
CA GLY A 26 7.23 3.90 1.72
C GLY A 26 6.01 3.41 0.93
N TRP A 27 5.41 2.27 1.34
CA TRP A 27 4.17 1.81 0.71
C TRP A 27 3.01 2.77 0.95
N MET A 28 2.85 3.27 2.17
CA MET A 28 1.82 4.25 2.51
C MET A 28 1.99 5.55 1.72
N GLU A 29 3.22 6.05 1.56
CA GLU A 29 3.49 7.22 0.72
C GLU A 29 3.05 6.99 -0.74
N MET A 30 3.38 5.84 -1.32
CA MET A 30 2.95 5.51 -2.67
C MET A 30 1.42 5.40 -2.79
N LEU A 31 0.72 4.84 -1.79
CA LEU A 31 -0.75 4.81 -1.78
C LEU A 31 -1.36 6.22 -1.71
N ASN A 32 -0.70 7.17 -1.02
CA ASN A 32 -1.11 8.58 -1.05
C ASN A 32 -0.93 9.18 -2.45
N GLN A 33 0.23 8.95 -3.09
CA GLN A 33 0.47 9.41 -4.46
C GLN A 33 -0.56 8.83 -5.46
N ILE A 34 -0.93 7.55 -5.31
CA ILE A 34 -2.01 6.94 -6.11
C ILE A 34 -3.33 7.67 -5.91
N ASN A 35 -3.66 8.05 -4.67
CA ASN A 35 -4.90 8.77 -4.40
C ASN A 35 -4.91 10.15 -5.11
N ASP A 36 -3.79 10.86 -5.10
CA ASP A 36 -3.65 12.14 -5.80
C ASP A 36 -3.75 11.96 -7.32
N GLU A 37 -3.07 10.96 -7.89
CA GLU A 37 -3.19 10.63 -9.31
C GLU A 37 -4.64 10.30 -9.72
N ILE A 38 -5.37 9.56 -8.89
CA ILE A 38 -6.79 9.26 -9.14
C ILE A 38 -7.63 10.53 -9.21
N VAL A 39 -7.34 11.55 -8.40
CA VAL A 39 -8.04 12.84 -8.46
C VAL A 39 -7.87 13.46 -9.86
N TYR A 40 -6.64 13.50 -10.38
CA TYR A 40 -6.38 13.99 -11.73
C TYR A 40 -7.06 13.14 -12.81
N PHE A 41 -7.03 11.81 -12.68
CA PHE A 41 -7.71 10.93 -13.63
C PHE A 41 -9.23 11.10 -13.65
N ARG A 42 -9.87 11.43 -12.53
CA ARG A 42 -11.30 11.79 -12.52
C ARG A 42 -11.59 13.09 -13.27
N ILE A 43 -10.66 14.04 -13.27
CA ILE A 43 -10.79 15.26 -14.07
C ILE A 43 -10.71 14.92 -15.56
N PHE A 44 -9.74 14.11 -15.98
CA PHE A 44 -9.65 13.65 -17.37
C PHE A 44 -10.86 12.84 -17.80
N GLU A 45 -11.34 11.95 -16.93
CA GLU A 45 -12.53 11.16 -17.21
C GLU A 45 -13.75 12.07 -17.42
N SER A 46 -14.06 12.96 -16.48
CA SER A 46 -15.26 13.82 -16.56
C SER A 46 -15.21 14.86 -17.70
N LYS A 47 -14.03 15.40 -18.03
CA LYS A 47 -13.90 16.47 -19.03
C LYS A 47 -13.62 15.96 -20.44
N LEU A 48 -12.83 14.90 -20.57
CA LEU A 48 -12.31 14.42 -21.85
C LEU A 48 -12.94 13.08 -22.24
N ILE A 49 -12.78 12.04 -21.42
CA ILE A 49 -13.06 10.66 -21.86
C ILE A 49 -14.56 10.33 -21.81
N LYS A 50 -15.25 10.76 -20.75
CA LYS A 50 -16.69 10.58 -20.51
C LYS A 50 -17.15 9.12 -20.65
N ASP A 51 -16.37 8.20 -20.09
CA ASP A 51 -16.60 6.75 -20.14
C ASP A 51 -17.01 6.24 -18.76
N MET A 52 -18.27 5.82 -18.63
CA MET A 52 -18.85 5.33 -17.39
C MET A 52 -18.14 4.07 -16.86
N GLN A 53 -17.65 3.19 -17.74
CA GLN A 53 -16.90 2.00 -17.31
C GLN A 53 -15.56 2.42 -16.72
N LEU A 54 -14.87 3.39 -17.34
CA LEU A 54 -13.65 3.96 -16.78
C LEU A 54 -13.92 4.65 -15.43
N ALA A 55 -14.98 5.44 -15.32
CA ALA A 55 -15.39 6.10 -14.07
C ALA A 55 -15.60 5.08 -12.93
N ASN A 56 -16.27 3.96 -13.22
CA ASN A 56 -16.50 2.89 -12.26
C ASN A 56 -15.19 2.20 -11.85
N ARG A 57 -14.28 1.92 -12.79
CA ARG A 57 -12.97 1.34 -12.47
C ARG A 57 -12.12 2.28 -11.61
N LEU A 58 -12.11 3.58 -11.90
CA LEU A 58 -11.47 4.61 -11.07
C LEU A 58 -12.01 4.59 -9.64
N LEU A 59 -13.34 4.55 -9.49
CA LEU A 59 -13.97 4.48 -8.18
C LEU A 59 -13.61 3.20 -7.41
N GLN A 60 -13.58 2.05 -8.09
CA GLN A 60 -13.19 0.78 -7.48
C GLN A 60 -11.74 0.78 -7.01
N VAL A 61 -10.81 1.25 -7.84
CA VAL A 61 -9.39 1.35 -7.47
C VAL A 61 -9.21 2.31 -6.31
N ARG A 62 -9.90 3.46 -6.30
CA ARG A 62 -9.89 4.40 -5.17
C ARG A 62 -10.33 3.73 -3.87
N ARG A 63 -11.46 3.02 -3.89
CA ARG A 63 -11.98 2.32 -2.70
C ARG A 63 -10.99 1.28 -2.18
N LYS A 64 -10.38 0.50 -3.08
CA LYS A 64 -9.34 -0.48 -2.71
C LYS A 64 -8.11 0.20 -2.10
N ASN A 65 -7.66 1.32 -2.68
CA ASN A 65 -6.54 2.10 -2.16
C ASN A 65 -6.81 2.62 -0.75
N THR A 66 -7.99 3.22 -0.52
CA THR A 66 -8.39 3.72 0.81
C THR A 66 -8.49 2.61 1.84
N LEU A 67 -9.05 1.46 1.46
CA LEU A 67 -9.14 0.32 2.36
C LEU A 67 -7.75 -0.22 2.73
N LEU A 68 -6.86 -0.34 1.75
CA LEU A 68 -5.50 -0.80 1.98
C LEU A 68 -4.71 0.17 2.87
N MET A 69 -4.85 1.49 2.65
CA MET A 69 -4.28 2.51 3.53
C MET A 69 -4.77 2.34 4.98
N GLY A 70 -6.08 2.13 5.17
CA GLY A 70 -6.63 1.87 6.51
C GLY A 70 -6.01 0.64 7.17
N ASN A 71 -5.85 -0.45 6.42
CA ASN A 71 -5.20 -1.66 6.91
C ASN A 71 -3.72 -1.42 7.27
N TYR A 72 -3.00 -0.59 6.51
CA TYR A 72 -1.61 -0.24 6.78
C TYR A 72 -1.47 0.67 7.99
N CYS A 73 -2.36 1.64 8.20
CA CYS A 73 -2.39 2.42 9.45
C CYS A 73 -2.57 1.52 10.68
N THR A 74 -3.40 0.48 10.59
CA THR A 74 -3.57 -0.49 11.69
C THR A 74 -2.30 -1.31 11.89
N TYR A 75 -1.72 -1.83 10.82
CA TYR A 75 -0.49 -2.62 10.88
C TYR A 75 0.71 -1.82 11.39
N GLU A 76 0.82 -0.55 11.01
CA GLU A 76 1.85 0.36 11.51
C GLU A 76 1.76 0.52 13.04
N LYS A 77 0.55 0.66 13.58
CA LYS A 77 0.32 0.73 15.03
C LYS A 77 0.72 -0.57 15.71
N GLU A 78 0.40 -1.72 15.13
CA GLU A 78 0.79 -3.04 15.65
C GLU A 78 2.31 -3.19 15.69
N LEU A 79 3.02 -2.77 14.63
CA LEU A 79 4.48 -2.80 14.58
C LEU A 79 5.11 -1.85 15.61
N LYS A 80 4.60 -0.63 15.77
CA LYS A 80 5.08 0.32 16.80
C LYS A 80 4.89 -0.23 18.21
N LEU A 81 3.72 -0.81 18.50
CA LEU A 81 3.45 -1.45 19.79
C LEU A 81 4.39 -2.63 20.05
N GLU A 82 4.64 -3.47 19.05
CA GLU A 82 5.62 -4.55 19.19
C GLU A 82 7.03 -4.00 19.41
N LEU A 83 7.45 -2.97 18.67
CA LEU A 83 8.78 -2.39 18.82
C LEU A 83 9.03 -1.94 20.26
N GLU A 84 8.05 -1.25 20.84
CA GLU A 84 8.13 -0.61 22.16
C GLU A 84 7.94 -1.60 23.32
N TYR A 85 6.98 -2.53 23.20
CA TYR A 85 6.55 -3.38 24.32
C TYR A 85 6.72 -4.89 24.07
N GLY A 86 7.07 -5.28 22.85
CA GLY A 86 7.23 -6.66 22.42
C GLY A 86 8.37 -7.37 23.16
N LYS A 87 8.13 -8.64 23.48
CA LYS A 87 9.08 -9.51 24.19
C LYS A 87 9.40 -10.80 23.43
N ASN A 88 8.79 -10.99 22.27
CA ASN A 88 8.95 -12.18 21.45
C ASN A 88 9.98 -11.92 20.36
N ALA A 89 10.82 -12.91 20.06
CA ALA A 89 11.75 -12.80 18.95
C ALA A 89 11.01 -12.52 17.65
N TYR A 90 11.68 -11.84 16.71
CA TYR A 90 11.15 -11.73 15.36
C TYR A 90 11.22 -13.10 14.68
N ASP A 91 10.07 -13.69 14.42
CA ASP A 91 9.94 -15.06 13.95
C ASP A 91 9.40 -15.15 12.51
N MET A 92 9.31 -16.38 12.01
CA MET A 92 8.82 -16.63 10.65
C MET A 92 7.34 -16.25 10.49
N ALA A 93 6.54 -16.32 11.55
CA ALA A 93 5.13 -15.92 11.48
C ALA A 93 5.00 -14.43 11.22
N ARG A 94 5.78 -13.60 11.92
CA ARG A 94 5.84 -12.15 11.70
C ARG A 94 6.39 -11.79 10.32
N ALA A 95 7.48 -12.45 9.90
CA ALA A 95 8.02 -12.28 8.55
C ALA A 95 6.97 -12.58 7.47
N THR A 96 6.25 -13.70 7.62
CA THR A 96 5.18 -14.11 6.69
C THR A 96 4.04 -13.10 6.66
N LEU A 97 3.65 -12.56 7.83
CA LEU A 97 2.64 -11.51 7.91
C LEU A 97 3.08 -10.25 7.14
N HIS A 98 4.34 -9.81 7.32
CA HIS A 98 4.88 -8.67 6.60
C HIS A 98 4.90 -8.90 5.07
N GLU A 99 5.33 -10.08 4.64
CA GLU A 99 5.33 -10.46 3.21
C GLU A 99 3.92 -10.51 2.61
N ARG A 100 2.92 -10.91 3.39
CA ARG A 100 1.53 -10.79 2.96
C ARG A 100 1.14 -9.33 2.70
N LYS A 101 1.55 -8.40 3.56
CA LYS A 101 1.31 -6.95 3.35
C LYS A 101 2.03 -6.44 2.11
N ARG A 102 3.28 -6.88 1.86
CA ARG A 102 4.03 -6.61 0.62
C ARG A 102 3.28 -7.08 -0.63
N ASN A 103 2.68 -8.27 -0.58
CA ASN A 103 1.90 -8.81 -1.70
C ASN A 103 0.59 -8.04 -1.94
N GLU A 104 -0.09 -7.61 -0.87
CA GLU A 104 -1.25 -6.71 -0.97
C GLU A 104 -0.87 -5.38 -1.65
N TYR A 105 0.29 -4.81 -1.30
CA TYR A 105 0.85 -3.62 -1.93
C TYR A 105 1.13 -3.83 -3.43
N ALA A 106 1.87 -4.89 -3.77
CA ALA A 106 2.23 -5.21 -5.15
C ALA A 106 1.00 -5.40 -6.04
N THR A 107 -0.03 -6.08 -5.51
CA THR A 107 -1.31 -6.27 -6.21
C THR A 107 -2.01 -4.94 -6.49
N MET A 108 -1.98 -4.01 -5.52
CA MET A 108 -2.56 -2.67 -5.69
C MET A 108 -1.81 -1.86 -6.75
N LEU A 109 -0.47 -1.90 -6.76
CA LEU A 109 0.34 -1.25 -7.78
C LEU A 109 0.05 -1.78 -9.18
N GLN A 110 -0.09 -3.10 -9.33
CA GLN A 110 -0.41 -3.73 -10.60
C GLN A 110 -1.80 -3.27 -11.09
N ALA A 111 -2.80 -3.30 -10.22
CA ALA A 111 -4.16 -2.85 -10.54
C ALA A 111 -4.17 -1.38 -10.97
N PHE A 112 -3.44 -0.52 -10.28
CA PHE A 112 -3.32 0.89 -10.63
C PHE A 112 -2.57 1.11 -11.95
N SER A 113 -1.48 0.37 -12.19
CA SER A 113 -0.72 0.43 -13.44
C SER A 113 -1.56 0.06 -14.65
N VAL A 114 -2.38 -1.00 -14.56
CA VAL A 114 -3.32 -1.38 -15.63
C VAL A 114 -4.34 -0.29 -15.89
N LEU A 115 -4.92 0.30 -14.84
CA LEU A 115 -5.87 1.40 -14.97
C LEU A 115 -5.21 2.62 -15.65
N LYS A 116 -4.04 3.03 -15.16
CA LYS A 116 -3.26 4.16 -15.69
C LYS A 116 -2.96 4.00 -17.18
N LYS A 117 -2.50 2.82 -17.59
CA LYS A 117 -2.29 2.49 -19.03
C LYS A 117 -3.57 2.64 -19.83
N SER A 118 -4.70 2.14 -19.33
CA SER A 118 -5.98 2.24 -20.05
C SER A 118 -6.45 3.69 -20.21
N ILE A 119 -6.20 4.55 -19.22
CA ILE A 119 -6.54 5.97 -19.29
C ILE A 119 -5.67 6.66 -20.34
N PHE A 120 -4.36 6.44 -20.31
CA PHE A 120 -3.46 7.03 -21.30
C PHE A 120 -3.77 6.57 -22.73
N GLN A 121 -4.18 5.31 -22.92
CA GLN A 121 -4.65 4.84 -24.23
C GLN A 121 -5.89 5.59 -24.72
N GLN A 122 -6.84 5.90 -23.84
CA GLN A 122 -8.02 6.69 -24.22
C GLN A 122 -7.65 8.15 -24.52
N ILE A 123 -6.75 8.74 -23.74
CA ILE A 123 -6.25 10.10 -23.98
C ILE A 123 -5.49 10.17 -25.30
N ALA A 124 -4.66 9.18 -25.63
CA ALA A 124 -3.88 9.16 -26.86
C ALA A 124 -4.73 9.06 -28.14
N LYS A 125 -5.93 8.47 -28.05
CA LYS A 125 -6.90 8.41 -29.17
C LYS A 125 -7.60 9.74 -29.41
N TYR A 126 -7.54 10.68 -28.47
CA TYR A 126 -8.15 11.98 -28.62
C TYR A 126 -7.32 12.81 -29.63
N GLN A 127 -7.75 12.82 -30.89
CA GLN A 127 -7.24 13.76 -31.88
C GLN A 127 -7.94 15.11 -31.67
N ARG A 128 -7.15 16.20 -31.68
CA ARG A 128 -7.69 17.57 -31.72
C ARG A 128 -8.43 17.74 -33.04
N SER A 129 -9.77 17.77 -33.00
CA SER A 129 -10.61 18.32 -34.06
C SER A 129 -10.58 19.84 -34.04
#